data_AF-A0A661J1J7-F1
#
_entry.id   AF-A0A661J1J7-F1
#
_cell.length_a   1.000
_cell.length_b   1.000
_cell.length_c   1.000
_cell.angle_alpha   90.00
_cell.angle_beta   90.00
_cell.angle_gamma   90.00
#
_symmetry.space_group_name_H-M   'P 1'
#
loop_
_entity.id
_entity.type
_entity.pdbx_description
1 polymer ?
#
loop_
_entity_poly.entity_id
_entity_poly.type
_entity_poly.pdbx_seq_one_letter_code
_entity_poly.pdbx_strand_id
1 'polypeptide(L)'
;MDFRLTEEQEFFRKTIADVVDRLIVPRAEEIDQKDEFPWDLWREFTKLGYLGLRYPEEYGGMNMDKVTTMIFYEEITRGSVGFAQSVIMNMLMGTHFVYRFGTEEI
;
A
#
# COMPACT_ATOMS: atom_id res chain seq x y z
N MET A 1 -1.35 17.11 24.22
CA MET A 1 -0.88 16.27 23.09
C MET A 1 -1.95 16.36 22.02
N ASP A 2 -1.56 16.63 20.77
CA ASP A 2 -2.48 16.69 19.63
C ASP A 2 -2.32 15.40 18.81
N PHE A 3 -3.45 14.73 18.53
CA PHE A 3 -3.50 13.43 17.86
C PHE A 3 -4.16 13.51 16.49
N ARG A 4 -4.48 14.72 16.01
CA ARG A 4 -5.06 14.92 14.69
C ARG A 4 -4.01 14.63 13.61
N LEU A 5 -4.46 14.15 12.47
CA LEU A 5 -3.64 14.07 11.27
C LEU A 5 -3.20 15.46 10.82
N THR A 6 -2.01 15.54 10.23
CA THR A 6 -1.60 16.76 9.52
C THR A 6 -2.46 16.97 8.27
N GLU A 7 -2.47 18.19 7.73
CA GLU A 7 -3.20 18.46 6.47
C GLU A 7 -2.69 17.59 5.31
N GLU A 8 -1.38 17.32 5.27
CA GLU A 8 -0.76 16.44 4.29
C GLU A 8 -1.21 14.98 4.45
N GLN A 9 -1.24 14.47 5.68
CA GLN A 9 -1.72 13.12 6.00
C GLN A 9 -3.21 12.96 5.67
N GLU A 10 -4.02 13.98 5.95
CA GLU A 10 -5.44 14.01 5.64
C GLU A 10 -5.69 14.06 4.12
N PHE A 11 -4.90 14.84 3.38
CA PHE A 11 -4.94 14.88 1.92
C PHE A 11 -4.53 13.53 1.31
N PHE A 12 -3.46 12.93 1.84
CA PHE A 12 -3.02 11.60 1.44
C PHE A 12 -4.11 10.55 1.71
N ARG A 13 -4.73 10.55 2.91
CA ARG A 13 -5.84 9.64 3.24
C ARG A 13 -6.96 9.72 2.20
N LYS A 14 -7.41 10.94 1.87
CA LYS A 14 -8.47 11.16 0.86
C LYS A 14 -8.05 10.62 -0.52
N THR A 15 -6.81 10.88 -0.92
CA THR A 15 -6.28 10.39 -2.19
C THR A 15 -6.29 8.86 -2.25
N ILE A 16 -5.87 8.18 -1.19
CA ILE A 16 -5.90 6.72 -1.13
C ILE A 16 -7.34 6.21 -1.06
N ALA A 17 -8.22 6.86 -0.30
CA ALA A 17 -9.63 6.50 -0.22
C ALA A 17 -10.30 6.50 -1.60
N ASP A 18 -10.06 7.52 -2.43
CA ASP A 18 -10.58 7.60 -3.79
C ASP A 18 -10.05 6.46 -4.69
N VAL A 19 -8.78 6.08 -4.52
CA VAL A 19 -8.20 4.94 -5.24
C VAL A 19 -8.84 3.63 -4.80
N VAL A 20 -9.04 3.44 -3.49
CA VAL A 20 -9.66 2.25 -2.90
C VAL A 20 -11.09 2.09 -3.40
N ASP A 21 -11.88 3.16 -3.37
CA ASP A 21 -13.28 3.15 -3.81
C ASP A 21 -13.41 2.87 -5.30
N ARG A 22 -12.44 3.31 -6.10
CA ARG A 22 -12.45 3.11 -7.55
C ARG A 22 -11.88 1.74 -7.98
N LEU A 23 -10.84 1.25 -7.32
CA LEU A 23 -10.07 0.09 -7.80
C LEU A 23 -10.28 -1.18 -6.97
N ILE A 24 -10.47 -1.06 -5.65
CA ILE A 24 -10.55 -2.23 -4.75
C ILE A 24 -12.01 -2.58 -4.45
N VAL A 25 -12.80 -1.62 -3.94
CA VAL A 25 -14.16 -1.86 -3.45
C VAL A 25 -15.05 -2.58 -4.48
N PRO A 26 -15.08 -2.19 -5.77
CA PRO A 26 -15.95 -2.84 -6.75
C PRO A 26 -15.58 -4.31 -7.05
N ARG A 27 -14.40 -4.74 -6.63
CA ARG A 27 -13.82 -6.05 -6.98
C ARG A 27 -13.65 -6.96 -5.77
N ALA A 28 -13.82 -6.45 -4.55
CA ALA A 28 -13.55 -7.19 -3.32
C ALA A 28 -14.32 -8.52 -3.27
N GLU A 29 -15.63 -8.49 -3.55
CA GLU A 29 -16.47 -9.70 -3.55
C GLU A 29 -16.05 -10.71 -4.62
N GLU A 30 -15.71 -10.24 -5.83
CA GLU A 30 -15.25 -11.11 -6.92
C GLU A 30 -13.94 -11.82 -6.55
N ILE A 31 -12.99 -11.08 -5.96
CA ILE A 31 -11.69 -11.61 -5.52
C ILE A 31 -11.91 -12.71 -4.47
N ASP A 32 -12.74 -12.43 -3.47
CA ASP A 32 -13.03 -13.37 -2.39
C ASP A 32 -13.75 -14.64 -2.88
N GLN A 33 -14.65 -14.51 -3.87
CA GLN A 33 -15.40 -15.65 -4.42
C GLN A 33 -14.56 -16.53 -5.37
N LYS A 34 -13.68 -15.92 -6.17
CA LYS A 34 -12.86 -16.65 -7.14
C LYS A 34 -11.67 -17.36 -6.53
N ASP A 35 -11.18 -16.88 -5.38
CA ASP A 35 -9.97 -17.39 -4.72
C ASP A 35 -8.74 -17.40 -5.66
N GLU A 36 -8.68 -16.43 -6.57
CA GLU A 36 -7.59 -16.20 -7.50
C GLU A 36 -6.86 -14.90 -7.15
N PHE A 37 -5.54 -14.88 -7.31
CA PHE A 37 -4.77 -13.68 -7.05
C PHE A 37 -5.08 -12.58 -8.08
N PRO A 38 -5.47 -11.36 -7.67
CA PRO A 38 -5.87 -10.29 -8.57
C PRO A 38 -4.66 -9.59 -9.19
N TRP A 39 -3.99 -10.29 -10.11
CA TRP A 39 -2.74 -9.85 -10.74
C TRP A 39 -2.84 -8.52 -11.47
N ASP A 40 -4.00 -8.20 -12.04
CA ASP A 40 -4.23 -6.94 -12.71
C ASP A 40 -4.28 -5.78 -11.72
N LEU A 41 -5.01 -5.91 -10.61
CA LEU A 41 -5.03 -4.93 -9.51
C LEU A 41 -3.63 -4.75 -8.90
N TRP A 42 -2.90 -5.86 -8.71
CA TRP A 42 -1.51 -5.83 -8.24
C TRP A 42 -0.60 -5.01 -9.15
N ARG A 43 -0.71 -5.20 -10.48
CA ARG A 43 0.07 -4.45 -11.46
C ARG A 43 -0.30 -2.98 -11.46
N GLU A 44 -1.58 -2.64 -11.30
CA GLU A 44 -2.00 -1.24 -11.16
C GLU A 44 -1.39 -0.60 -9.90
N PHE A 45 -1.42 -1.27 -8.76
CA PHE A 45 -0.76 -0.79 -7.53
C PHE A 45 0.77 -0.64 -7.69
N THR A 46 1.39 -1.53 -8.47
CA THR A 46 2.81 -1.43 -8.82
C THR A 46 3.10 -0.18 -9.65
N LYS A 47 2.28 0.09 -10.68
CA LYS A 47 2.42 1.28 -11.55
C LYS A 47 2.21 2.58 -10.78
N LEU A 48 1.32 2.58 -9.81
CA LEU A 48 1.09 3.72 -8.91
C LEU A 48 2.22 3.89 -7.88
N GLY A 49 3.17 2.94 -7.80
CA GLY A 49 4.31 2.98 -6.89
C GLY A 49 4.00 2.59 -5.44
N TYR A 50 2.78 2.13 -5.14
CA TYR A 50 2.36 1.86 -3.76
C TYR A 50 3.07 0.66 -3.12
N LEU A 51 3.65 -0.24 -3.91
CA LEU A 51 4.49 -1.31 -3.37
C LEU A 51 5.84 -0.80 -2.85
N GLY A 52 6.23 0.41 -3.23
CA GLY A 52 7.46 1.09 -2.81
C GLY A 52 7.26 2.16 -1.74
N LEU A 53 6.04 2.29 -1.19
CA LEU A 53 5.60 3.46 -0.40
C LEU A 53 6.59 3.88 0.69
N ARG A 54 7.16 2.91 1.40
CA ARG A 54 8.01 3.10 2.57
C ARG A 54 9.51 3.21 2.29
N TYR A 55 9.93 3.03 1.04
CA TYR A 55 11.35 2.99 0.68
C TYR A 55 11.84 4.36 0.18
N PRO A 56 13.14 4.68 0.34
CA PRO A 56 13.73 5.87 -0.23
C PRO A 56 13.52 6.00 -1.75
N GLU A 57 13.48 7.24 -2.24
CA GLU A 57 13.31 7.54 -3.68
C GLU A 57 14.46 7.00 -4.53
N GLU A 58 15.68 6.90 -3.99
CA GLU A 58 16.85 6.33 -4.69
C GLU A 58 16.65 4.85 -5.08
N TYR A 59 15.77 4.14 -4.36
CA TYR A 59 15.36 2.77 -4.65
C TYR A 59 13.99 2.71 -5.37
N GLY A 60 13.50 3.83 -5.87
CA GLY A 60 12.21 3.95 -6.56
C GLY A 60 10.99 3.95 -5.62
N GLY A 61 11.18 4.23 -4.33
CA GLY A 61 10.09 4.35 -3.36
C GLY A 61 9.55 5.78 -3.20
N MET A 62 8.68 5.98 -2.21
CA MET A 62 8.03 7.27 -1.93
C MET A 62 8.45 7.91 -0.59
N ASN A 63 9.35 7.27 0.14
CA ASN A 63 9.91 7.73 1.41
C ASN A 63 8.87 8.17 2.45
N MET A 64 7.71 7.50 2.49
CA MET A 64 6.62 7.88 3.39
C MET A 64 6.94 7.54 4.85
N ASP A 65 6.54 8.43 5.75
CA ASP A 65 6.68 8.20 7.19
C ASP A 65 5.73 7.10 7.69
N LYS A 66 5.95 6.67 8.94
CA LYS A 66 5.19 5.55 9.53
C LYS A 66 3.70 5.84 9.68
N VAL A 67 3.32 7.07 10.06
CA VAL A 67 1.90 7.43 10.25
C VAL A 67 1.21 7.44 8.90
N THR A 68 1.81 8.07 7.89
CA THR A 68 1.28 8.08 6.51
C THR A 68 1.20 6.67 5.92
N THR A 69 2.18 5.82 6.19
CA THR A 69 2.14 4.39 5.80
C THR A 69 0.99 3.65 6.49
N MET A 70 0.72 3.91 7.77
CA MET A 70 -0.40 3.28 8.48
C MET A 70 -1.75 3.76 7.95
N ILE A 71 -1.87 5.04 7.57
CA ILE A 71 -3.06 5.58 6.90
C ILE A 71 -3.30 4.83 5.58
N PHE A 72 -2.24 4.61 4.78
CA PHE A 72 -2.36 3.81 3.57
C PHE A 72 -2.89 2.41 3.87
N TYR A 73 -2.35 1.73 4.88
CA TYR A 73 -2.77 0.38 5.28
C TYR A 73 -4.23 0.33 5.73
N GLU A 74 -4.66 1.32 6.53
CA GLU A 74 -6.05 1.44 6.98
C GLU A 74 -7.01 1.57 5.78
N GLU A 75 -6.71 2.49 4.86
CA GLU A 75 -7.58 2.73 3.70
C GLU A 75 -7.64 1.53 2.75
N ILE A 76 -6.52 0.89 2.40
CA ILE A 76 -6.58 -0.26 1.49
C ILE A 76 -7.31 -1.45 2.12
N THR A 77 -7.18 -1.62 3.44
CA THR A 77 -7.85 -2.70 4.19
C THR A 77 -9.36 -2.47 4.25
N ARG A 78 -9.81 -1.20 4.27
CA ARG A 78 -11.24 -0.83 4.15
C ARG A 78 -11.87 -1.36 2.85
N GLY A 79 -11.09 -1.45 1.77
CA GLY A 79 -11.56 -1.97 0.48
C GLY A 79 -11.62 -3.50 0.42
N SER A 80 -10.53 -4.18 0.73
CA SER A 80 -10.44 -5.64 0.76
C SER A 80 -9.27 -6.07 1.63
N VAL A 81 -9.55 -6.80 2.71
CA VAL A 81 -8.51 -7.31 3.62
C VAL A 81 -7.59 -8.30 2.88
N GLY A 82 -8.13 -9.20 2.05
CA GLY A 82 -7.35 -10.21 1.33
C GLY A 82 -6.31 -9.58 0.40
N PHE A 83 -6.74 -8.64 -0.44
CA PHE A 83 -5.81 -7.92 -1.32
C PHE A 83 -4.85 -7.02 -0.54
N ALA A 84 -5.35 -6.28 0.46
CA ALA A 84 -4.51 -5.41 1.30
C ALA A 84 -3.38 -6.18 1.98
N GLN A 85 -3.65 -7.37 2.54
CA GLN A 85 -2.62 -8.19 3.17
C GLN A 85 -1.50 -8.57 2.19
N SER A 86 -1.82 -8.84 0.94
CA SER A 86 -0.80 -9.13 -0.09
C SER A 86 0.12 -7.93 -0.30
N VAL A 87 -0.46 -6.72 -0.39
CA VAL A 87 0.28 -5.46 -0.58
C VAL A 87 1.15 -5.15 0.65
N ILE A 88 0.57 -5.26 1.84
CA ILE A 88 1.24 -4.99 3.11
C ILE A 88 2.37 -5.98 3.36
N MET A 89 2.13 -7.28 3.17
CA MET A 89 3.14 -8.32 3.39
C MET A 89 4.31 -8.21 2.41
N ASN A 90 4.06 -7.80 1.16
CA ASN A 90 5.16 -7.49 0.25
C ASN A 90 6.08 -6.40 0.83
N MET A 91 5.53 -5.29 1.33
CA MET A 91 6.33 -4.20 1.92
C MET A 91 6.90 -4.49 3.32
N LEU A 92 6.22 -5.28 4.13
CA LEU A 92 6.63 -5.54 5.52
C LEU A 92 7.54 -6.75 5.65
N MET A 93 7.37 -7.76 4.79
CA MET A 93 8.10 -9.03 4.85
C MET A 93 8.88 -9.27 3.56
N GLY A 94 8.25 -9.15 2.39
CA GLY A 94 8.89 -9.48 1.11
C GLY A 94 10.15 -8.66 0.82
N THR A 95 10.00 -7.33 0.76
CA THR A 95 11.07 -6.40 0.39
C THR A 95 11.74 -5.75 1.60
N HIS A 96 11.12 -5.77 2.79
CA HIS A 96 11.70 -5.13 3.98
C HIS A 96 13.04 -5.72 4.40
N PHE A 97 13.17 -7.05 4.37
CA PHE A 97 14.41 -7.71 4.80
C PHE A 97 15.53 -7.47 3.81
N VAL A 98 15.23 -7.40 2.51
CA VAL A 98 16.19 -7.01 1.47
C VAL A 98 16.66 -5.58 1.72
N TYR A 99 15.74 -4.62 1.86
CA TYR A 99 16.12 -3.23 2.15
C TYR A 99 16.94 -3.08 3.44
N ARG A 100 16.62 -3.86 4.49
CA ARG A 100 17.27 -3.69 5.80
C ARG A 100 18.60 -4.43 5.94
N PHE A 101 18.76 -5.55 5.26
CA PHE A 101 19.89 -6.47 5.46
C PHE A 101 20.64 -6.83 4.17
N GLY A 102 20.14 -6.38 3.02
CA GLY A 102 20.79 -6.51 1.73
C GLY A 102 22.04 -5.63 1.59
N THR A 103 22.70 -5.79 0.47
CA THR A 103 23.88 -5.01 0.06
C THR A 103 23.49 -4.10 -1.09
N GLU A 104 24.24 -3.05 -1.38
CA GLU A 104 23.96 -2.12 -2.50
C GLU A 104 23.78 -2.80 -3.88
N GLU A 105 24.33 -4.01 -4.06
CA GLU A 105 24.18 -4.81 -5.29
C GLU A 105 22.84 -5.56 -5.41
N ILE A 106 22.03 -5.64 -4.35
CA ILE A 106 20.77 -6.43 -4.23
C ILE A 106 19.67 -5.61 -3.57
#